data_AF-O74000-F1
#
_entry.id   AF-O74000-F1
#
_cell.length_a   1.000
_cell.length_b   1.000
_cell.length_c   1.000
_cell.angle_alpha   90.00
_cell.angle_beta   90.00
_cell.angle_gamma   90.00
#
_symmetry.space_group_name_H-M   'P 1'
#
loop_
_entity.id
_entity.type
_entity.pdbx_description
1 polymer ?
#
loop_
_entity_poly.entity_id
_entity_poly.type
_entity_poly.pdbx_seq_one_letter_code
_entity_poly.pdbx_strand_id
1 'polypeptide(L)' 'MSKTITIADDVYYELVKMKGKRSFSEVLRELIGKKKEGNLDVLMIAFGTMDEEEAKELEEKIKEVGKWLNSWTPV' A
#
# COMPACT_ATOMS: atom_id res chain seq x y z
N MET A 1 11.30 -9.65 19.20
CA MET A 1 12.58 -8.93 19.38
C MET A 1 12.36 -7.45 19.12
N SER A 2 12.92 -6.58 19.95
CA SER A 2 12.93 -5.13 19.68
C SER A 2 14.04 -4.80 18.67
N LYS A 3 13.81 -3.75 17.88
CA LYS A 3 14.77 -3.11 17.00
C LYS A 3 14.68 -1.61 17.23
N THR A 4 15.80 -0.93 17.21
CA THR A 4 15.85 0.54 17.31
C THR A 4 15.87 1.10 15.90
N ILE A 5 15.01 2.09 15.65
CA ILE A 5 15.00 2.88 14.42
C ILE A 5 15.10 4.35 14.79
N THR A 6 15.74 5.13 13.94
CA THR A 6 15.77 6.59 14.05
C THR A 6 14.74 7.15 13.07
N ILE A 7 13.92 8.07 13.55
CA ILE A 7 12.90 8.76 12.76
C ILE A 7 12.99 10.27 13.04
N ALA A 8 12.43 11.08 12.17
CA ALA A 8 12.35 12.50 12.38
C ALA A 8 11.43 12.84 13.57
N ASP A 9 11.73 13.94 14.26
CA ASP A 9 11.05 14.34 15.49
C ASP A 9 9.54 14.54 15.28
N ASP A 10 9.17 15.17 14.17
CA ASP A 10 7.77 15.38 13.77
C ASP A 10 7.01 14.04 13.63
N VAL A 11 7.60 13.07 12.95
CA VAL A 11 7.04 11.72 12.80
C VAL A 11 6.89 11.02 14.16
N TYR A 12 7.87 11.17 15.05
CA TYR A 12 7.78 10.62 16.41
C TYR A 12 6.58 11.19 17.16
N TYR A 13 6.41 12.52 17.15
CA TYR A 13 5.29 13.16 17.86
C TYR A 13 3.93 12.81 17.26
N GLU A 14 3.83 12.63 15.94
CA GLU A 14 2.61 12.11 15.32
C GLU A 14 2.28 10.69 15.77
N LEU A 15 3.27 9.78 15.79
CA LEU A 15 3.08 8.42 16.27
C LEU A 15 2.70 8.37 17.74
N VAL A 16 3.29 9.22 18.60
CA VAL A 16 2.94 9.33 20.02
C VAL A 16 1.48 9.76 20.19
N LYS A 17 1.02 10.75 19.42
CA LYS A 17 -0.39 11.19 19.43
C LYS A 17 -1.33 10.06 19.03
N MET A 18 -1.00 9.33 17.95
CA MET A 18 -1.79 8.18 17.49
C MET A 18 -1.78 7.01 18.47
N LYS A 19 -0.65 6.78 19.13
CA LYS A 19 -0.45 5.66 20.06
C LYS A 19 -1.39 5.74 21.25
N GLY A 20 -1.49 6.89 21.91
CA GLY A 20 -2.23 7.00 23.17
C GLY A 20 -1.78 5.90 24.16
N LYS A 21 -2.73 5.06 24.59
CA LYS A 21 -2.48 3.92 25.50
C LYS A 21 -1.97 2.65 24.81
N ARG A 22 -1.98 2.59 23.47
CA ARG A 22 -1.54 1.42 22.68
C ARG A 22 -0.02 1.33 22.63
N SER A 23 0.52 0.25 22.08
CA SER A 23 1.93 0.10 21.73
C SER A 23 2.24 0.70 20.34
N PHE A 24 3.49 1.09 20.09
CA PHE A 24 3.90 1.51 18.74
C PHE A 24 3.71 0.40 17.72
N SER A 25 3.93 -0.87 18.10
CA SER A 25 3.72 -2.00 17.20
C SER A 25 2.26 -2.17 16.76
N GLU A 26 1.28 -1.85 17.62
CA GLU A 26 -0.13 -1.86 17.24
C GLU A 26 -0.46 -0.74 16.24
N VAL A 27 0.02 0.49 16.51
CA VAL A 27 -0.16 1.63 15.58
C VAL A 27 0.45 1.31 14.21
N LEU A 28 1.69 0.82 14.19
CA LEU A 28 2.39 0.49 12.96
C LEU A 28 1.70 -0.66 12.22
N ARG A 29 1.21 -1.69 12.92
CA ARG A 29 0.43 -2.77 12.31
C ARG A 29 -0.86 -2.26 11.69
N GLU A 30 -1.57 -1.36 12.37
CA GLU A 30 -2.78 -0.73 11.82
C GLU A 30 -2.46 0.09 10.57
N LEU A 31 -1.40 0.91 10.58
CA LEU A 31 -0.99 1.70 9.42
C LEU A 31 -0.56 0.81 8.24
N ILE A 32 0.16 -0.29 8.50
CA ILE A 32 0.54 -1.26 7.48
C ILE A 32 -0.69 -2.05 6.99
N GLY A 33 -1.62 -2.41 7.89
CA GLY A 33 -2.83 -3.18 7.61
C GLY A 33 -3.86 -2.39 6.82
N LYS A 34 -4.12 -1.14 7.19
CA LYS A 34 -4.98 -0.20 6.44
C LYS A 34 -4.50 0.00 5.01
N LYS A 35 -3.18 -0.02 4.78
CA LYS A 35 -2.60 0.00 3.43
C LYS A 35 -2.96 -1.24 2.61
N LYS A 36 -3.25 -2.38 3.24
CA LYS A 36 -3.63 -3.61 2.54
C LYS A 36 -5.13 -3.69 2.28
N GLU A 37 -5.97 -3.34 3.24
CA GLU A 37 -7.43 -3.47 3.10
C GLU A 37 -8.03 -2.41 2.16
N GLY A 38 -7.58 -1.15 2.24
CA GLY A 38 -8.30 -0.03 1.63
C GLY A 38 -8.53 -0.11 0.11
N ASN A 39 -7.62 -0.77 -0.63
CA ASN A 39 -7.76 -0.92 -2.08
C ASN A 39 -7.99 -2.37 -2.53
N LEU A 40 -7.59 -3.38 -1.76
CA LEU A 40 -7.75 -4.77 -2.21
C LEU A 40 -9.21 -5.18 -2.27
N ASP A 41 -10.05 -4.72 -1.33
CA ASP A 41 -11.47 -5.08 -1.35
C ASP A 41 -12.19 -4.47 -2.56
N VAL A 42 -11.89 -3.22 -2.89
CA VAL A 42 -12.42 -2.54 -4.09
C VAL A 42 -11.93 -3.22 -5.37
N LEU A 43 -10.65 -3.59 -5.41
CA LEU A 43 -10.08 -4.34 -6.52
C LEU A 43 -10.70 -5.74 -6.63
N MET A 44 -10.94 -6.44 -5.52
CA MET A 44 -11.61 -7.76 -5.51
C MET A 44 -13.03 -7.68 -6.04
N ILE A 45 -13.78 -6.63 -5.67
CA ILE A 45 -15.12 -6.39 -6.24
C ILE A 45 -15.02 -6.18 -7.75
N ALA A 46 -14.10 -5.31 -8.20
CA ALA A 46 -13.90 -5.05 -9.62
C ALA A 46 -13.49 -6.31 -10.38
N PHE A 47 -12.49 -7.05 -9.90
CA PHE A 47 -12.00 -8.28 -10.52
C PHE A 47 -13.03 -9.41 -10.49
N GLY A 48 -13.85 -9.50 -9.44
CA GLY A 48 -14.89 -10.52 -9.34
C GLY A 48 -16.03 -10.35 -10.34
N THR A 49 -16.24 -9.13 -10.83
CA THR A 49 -17.23 -8.84 -11.89
C THR A 49 -16.68 -8.95 -13.30
N MET A 50 -15.36 -9.10 -13.45
CA MET A 50 -14.72 -9.12 -14.76
C MET A 50 -14.81 -10.50 -15.40
N ASP A 51 -15.13 -10.54 -16.68
CA ASP A 51 -14.94 -11.74 -17.49
C ASP A 51 -13.46 -11.92 -17.91
N GLU A 52 -13.17 -13.05 -18.56
CA GLU A 52 -11.82 -13.42 -18.97
C GLU A 52 -11.22 -12.43 -20.00
N GLU A 53 -12.07 -11.85 -20.86
CA GLU A 53 -11.65 -10.89 -21.88
C GLU A 53 -11.30 -9.55 -21.24
N GLU A 54 -12.15 -9.05 -20.35
CA GLU A 54 -11.89 -7.84 -19.55
C GLU A 54 -10.61 -7.98 -18.72
N ALA A 55 -10.40 -9.13 -18.08
CA ALA A 55 -9.22 -9.40 -17.28
C ALA A 55 -7.93 -9.35 -18.13
N LYS A 56 -7.99 -9.92 -19.34
CA LYS A 56 -6.87 -9.91 -20.29
C LYS A 56 -6.57 -8.50 -20.81
N GLU A 57 -7.59 -7.73 -21.17
CA GLU A 57 -7.39 -6.33 -21.57
C GLU A 57 -6.72 -5.50 -20.48
N LEU A 58 -7.12 -5.70 -19.22
CA LEU A 58 -6.54 -5.00 -18.08
C LEU A 58 -5.07 -5.39 -17.89
N GLU A 59 -4.74 -6.67 -18.02
CA GLU A 59 -3.35 -7.14 -17.96
C GLU A 59 -2.47 -6.47 -19.04
N GLU A 60 -2.98 -6.36 -20.27
CA GLU A 60 -2.30 -5.68 -21.37
C GLU A 60 -2.08 -4.19 -21.08
N LYS A 61 -3.12 -3.48 -20.62
CA LYS A 61 -3.02 -2.06 -20.22
C LYS A 61 -1.99 -1.84 -19.11
N ILE A 62 -1.95 -2.71 -18.10
CA ILE A 62 -0.96 -2.63 -17.01
C ILE A 62 0.47 -2.79 -17.55
N LYS A 63 0.70 -3.73 -18.49
CA LYS A 63 2.01 -3.91 -19.13
C LYS A 63 2.43 -2.67 -19.93
N GLU A 64 1.50 -2.05 -20.65
CA GLU A 64 1.78 -0.80 -21.39
C GLU A 64 2.16 0.34 -20.46
N VAL A 65 1.40 0.55 -19.38
CA VAL A 65 1.72 1.55 -18.35
C VAL A 65 3.09 1.26 -17.72
N GLY A 66 3.40 0.00 -17.43
CA GLY A 66 4.71 -0.40 -16.91
C GLY A 66 5.85 -0.07 -17.87
N LYS A 67 5.69 -0.35 -19.17
CA LYS A 67 6.68 0.03 -20.21
C LYS A 67 6.83 1.55 -20.30
N TRP A 68 5.72 2.28 -20.26
CA TRP A 68 5.72 3.74 -20.30
C TRP A 68 6.46 4.34 -19.09
N LEU A 69 6.18 3.87 -17.87
CA LEU A 69 6.90 4.30 -16.67
C LEU A 69 8.39 3.98 -16.75
N ASN A 70 8.75 2.79 -17.22
CA ASN A 70 10.15 2.40 -17.39
C ASN A 70 10.89 3.24 -18.44
N SER A 71 10.17 3.84 -19.40
CA SER A 71 10.78 4.79 -20.36
C SER A 71 11.17 6.13 -19.72
N TRP A 72 10.58 6.49 -18.58
CA TRP A 72 10.85 7.73 -17.85
C TRP A 72 12.00 7.59 -16.85
N THR A 73 12.22 6.37 -16.38
CA THR A 73 13.30 6.04 -15.46
C THR A 73 14.39 5.30 -16.24
N PRO A 74 15.46 5.99 -16.69
CA PRO A 74 16.62 5.26 -17.19
C PRO A 74 17.13 4.38 -16.06
N VAL A 75 17.11 3.06 -16.30
CA VAL A 75 17.75 2.07 -15.42
C VAL A 75 19.26 2.17 -15.60
#